data_AF-A0A1M5ECY6-F1
#
_entry.id   AF-A0A1M5ECY6-F1
#
_cell.length_a   1.000
_cell.length_b   1.000
_cell.length_c   1.000
_cell.angle_alpha   90.00
_cell.angle_beta   90.00
_cell.angle_gamma   90.00
#
_symmetry.space_group_name_H-M   'P 1'
#
loop_
_entity.id
_entity.type
_entity.pdbx_description
1 polymer ?
#
loop_
_entity_poly.entity_id
_entity_poly.type
_entity_poly.pdbx_seq_one_letter_code
_entity_poly.pdbx_strand_id
1 'polypeptide(L)'
;MSCVRCNENKTIKAHLIPQVFCKEVQVCKGHAAAVKEDGSFHFSQSGTFDRGILCADCDGILGQLEEYSARILKSIRENSKGLSFGPKIMDDVDKEKIARFCVGILWKYSITQEQYGKINLYGFQDDVRRIAYSEMDIPEWFDVALFRLRTHVQDDGVFAYRAPLIDRKNRVRLYRFMLGGDLSPQNNTK
;
A
#
# COMPACT_ATOMS: atom_id res chain seq x y z
N MET A 1 23.06 -4.49 9.60
CA MET A 1 22.60 -4.92 8.28
C MET A 1 22.86 -3.81 7.28
N SER A 2 23.12 -4.17 6.02
CA SER A 2 23.25 -3.21 4.93
C SER A 2 21.91 -2.99 4.23
N CYS A 3 21.71 -1.80 3.68
CA CYS A 3 20.52 -1.50 2.88
C CYS A 3 20.51 -2.35 1.61
N VAL A 4 19.37 -2.99 1.33
CA VAL A 4 19.21 -3.86 0.15
C VAL A 4 19.34 -3.09 -1.17
N ARG A 5 19.05 -1.78 -1.17
CA ARG A 5 19.19 -0.92 -2.37
C ARG A 5 20.59 -0.39 -2.58
N CYS A 6 21.15 0.33 -1.61
CA CYS A 6 22.41 1.08 -1.78
C CYS A 6 23.62 0.43 -1.10
N ASN A 7 23.43 -0.68 -0.39
CA ASN A 7 24.44 -1.39 0.39
C ASN A 7 25.10 -0.58 1.53
N GLU A 8 24.58 0.61 1.86
CA GLU A 8 25.04 1.38 3.02
C GLU A 8 24.73 0.68 4.35
N ASN A 9 25.60 0.90 5.33
CA ASN A 9 25.40 0.41 6.68
C ASN A 9 24.36 1.28 7.42
N LYS A 10 23.58 0.66 8.32
CA LYS A 10 22.53 1.26 9.19
C LYS A 10 21.16 1.35 8.52
N THR A 11 20.49 0.21 8.47
CA THR A 11 19.06 0.13 8.17
C THR A 11 18.21 0.70 9.31
N ILE A 12 17.00 1.17 8.97
CA ILE A 12 16.02 1.73 9.92
C ILE A 12 14.78 0.83 10.02
N LYS A 13 13.80 1.23 10.83
CA LYS A 13 12.45 0.63 10.83
C LYS A 13 11.68 1.08 9.58
N ALA A 14 11.90 0.41 8.46
CA ALA A 14 11.19 0.69 7.21
C ALA A 14 9.77 0.10 7.29
N HIS A 15 8.75 0.96 7.27
CA HIS A 15 7.36 0.50 7.27
C HIS A 15 7.00 -0.09 5.91
N LEU A 16 6.37 -1.27 5.89
CA LEU A 16 6.02 -1.98 4.66
C LEU A 16 4.76 -1.39 4.01
N ILE A 17 3.71 -1.18 4.82
CA ILE A 17 2.63 -0.25 4.51
C ILE A 17 2.95 1.06 5.23
N PRO A 18 2.91 2.22 4.55
CA PRO A 18 3.34 3.47 5.16
C PRO A 18 2.58 3.80 6.43
N GLN A 19 3.30 4.32 7.42
CA GLN A 19 2.75 4.58 8.75
C GLN A 19 1.52 5.51 8.72
N VAL A 20 1.47 6.44 7.76
CA VAL A 20 0.33 7.36 7.58
C VAL A 20 -0.98 6.58 7.37
N PHE A 21 -0.98 5.53 6.54
CA PHE A 21 -2.17 4.70 6.32
C PHE A 21 -2.49 3.82 7.53
N CYS A 22 -1.48 3.37 8.27
CA CYS A 22 -1.69 2.64 9.51
C CYS A 22 -2.36 3.51 10.59
N LYS A 23 -2.02 4.80 10.65
CA LYS A 23 -2.66 5.77 11.56
C LYS A 23 -4.09 6.08 11.16
N GLU A 24 -4.41 6.13 9.87
CA GLU A 24 -5.78 6.36 9.40
C GLU A 24 -6.76 5.26 9.82
N VAL A 25 -6.31 4.00 9.95
CA VAL A 25 -7.15 2.87 10.37
C VAL A 25 -7.18 2.64 11.88
N GLN A 26 -6.53 3.49 12.68
CA GLN A 26 -6.57 3.37 14.14
C GLN A 26 -7.95 3.78 14.64
N VAL A 27 -8.64 2.84 15.29
CA VAL A 27 -9.93 3.12 15.94
C VAL A 27 -9.67 3.58 17.38
N CYS A 28 -9.88 4.85 17.67
CA CYS A 28 -9.70 5.48 18.99
C CYS A 28 -8.25 5.32 19.55
N LYS A 29 -8.07 5.00 20.84
CA LYS A 29 -6.75 4.65 21.43
C LYS A 29 -6.23 3.27 20.97
N GLY A 30 -6.91 2.64 20.01
CA GLY A 30 -6.72 1.26 19.59
C GLY A 30 -5.74 1.10 18.43
N HIS A 31 -5.28 -0.13 18.32
CA HIS A 31 -4.37 -0.61 17.30
C HIS A 31 -4.97 -0.52 15.88
N ALA A 32 -4.12 -0.28 14.88
CA ALA A 32 -4.41 -0.40 13.47
C ALA A 32 -4.81 -1.85 13.11
N ALA A 33 -5.92 -2.03 12.41
CA ALA A 33 -6.38 -3.35 11.98
C ALA A 33 -5.78 -3.71 10.61
N ALA A 34 -5.12 -4.84 10.56
CA ALA A 34 -4.51 -5.40 9.37
C ALA A 34 -5.16 -6.75 9.07
N VAL A 35 -5.49 -7.00 7.80
CA VAL A 35 -6.15 -8.25 7.43
C VAL A 35 -5.11 -9.33 7.11
N LYS A 36 -5.23 -10.49 7.75
CA LYS A 36 -4.48 -11.70 7.43
C LYS A 36 -5.03 -12.37 6.16
N GLU A 37 -4.31 -13.38 5.67
CA GLU A 37 -4.73 -14.18 4.50
C GLU A 37 -6.06 -14.90 4.71
N ASP A 38 -6.33 -15.39 5.92
CA ASP A 38 -7.58 -16.06 6.31
C ASP A 38 -8.77 -15.10 6.48
N GLY A 39 -8.57 -13.81 6.22
CA GLY A 39 -9.58 -12.76 6.39
C GLY A 39 -9.73 -12.26 7.82
N SER A 40 -9.03 -12.85 8.80
CA SER A 40 -9.05 -12.37 10.19
C SER A 40 -8.24 -11.08 10.35
N PHE A 41 -8.59 -10.28 11.36
CA PHE A 41 -7.88 -9.04 11.68
C PHE A 41 -6.78 -9.30 12.72
N HIS A 42 -5.65 -8.61 12.55
CA HIS A 42 -4.66 -8.45 13.60
C HIS A 42 -4.41 -6.97 13.86
N PHE A 43 -4.12 -6.68 15.12
CA PHE A 43 -4.04 -5.33 15.64
C PHE A 43 -2.56 -4.96 15.83
N SER A 44 -2.10 -3.86 15.21
CA SER A 44 -0.74 -3.33 15.38
C SER A 44 -0.77 -1.86 15.83
N GLN A 45 0.18 -1.41 16.66
CA GLN A 45 0.19 0.01 17.07
C GLN A 45 0.64 0.95 15.96
N SER A 46 1.58 0.53 15.11
CA SER A 46 2.21 1.43 14.12
C SER A 46 2.26 0.85 12.72
N GLY A 47 1.65 -0.30 12.47
CA GLY A 47 1.87 -1.07 11.24
C GLY A 47 3.02 -2.07 11.34
N THR A 48 3.21 -2.83 10.26
CA THR A 48 4.32 -3.77 10.09
C THR A 48 5.54 -3.05 9.50
N PHE A 49 6.72 -3.28 10.08
CA PHE A 49 7.98 -2.73 9.62
C PHE A 49 9.07 -3.82 9.61
N ASP A 50 10.06 -3.66 8.73
CA ASP A 50 11.28 -4.48 8.73
C ASP A 50 12.49 -3.58 9.05
N ARG A 51 13.36 -4.05 9.96
CA ARG A 51 14.58 -3.34 10.39
C ARG A 51 15.79 -3.63 9.51
N GLY A 52 15.67 -4.56 8.57
CA GLY A 52 16.79 -5.10 7.80
C GLY A 52 16.88 -4.68 6.35
N ILE A 53 15.90 -3.90 5.83
CA ILE A 53 15.75 -3.72 4.38
C ILE A 53 16.29 -2.41 3.82
N LEU A 54 16.05 -1.26 4.48
CA LEU A 54 16.34 0.07 3.92
C LEU A 54 17.06 0.97 4.93
N CYS A 55 18.02 1.76 4.45
CA CYS A 55 18.57 2.92 5.18
C CYS A 55 17.57 4.09 5.15
N ALA A 56 17.84 5.12 5.95
CA ALA A 56 16.98 6.30 6.04
C ALA A 56 16.81 7.01 4.68
N ASP A 57 17.87 7.11 3.88
CA ASP A 57 17.82 7.84 2.61
C ASP A 57 17.00 7.09 1.56
N CYS A 58 17.19 5.77 1.47
CA CYS A 58 16.42 4.94 0.55
C CYS A 58 14.95 4.83 0.94
N ASP A 59 14.62 4.76 2.24
CA ASP A 59 13.23 4.78 2.70
C ASP A 59 12.61 6.18 2.53
N GLY A 60 13.40 7.26 2.73
CA GLY A 60 12.97 8.64 2.58
C GLY A 60 12.53 9.02 1.17
N ILE A 61 13.21 8.50 0.14
CA ILE A 61 12.79 8.70 -1.26
C ILE A 61 11.41 8.10 -1.50
N LEU A 62 11.17 6.86 -1.01
CA LEU A 62 9.84 6.24 -1.09
C LEU A 62 8.83 7.02 -0.26
N GLY A 63 9.23 7.51 0.93
CA GLY A 63 8.42 8.32 1.82
C GLY A 63 7.81 9.57 1.18
N GLN A 64 8.51 10.21 0.24
CA GLN A 64 7.97 11.35 -0.52
C GLN A 64 6.78 10.95 -1.40
N LEU A 65 6.85 9.77 -2.02
CA LEU A 65 5.75 9.20 -2.81
C LEU A 65 4.59 8.78 -1.90
N GLU A 66 4.89 8.24 -0.73
CA GLU A 66 3.91 7.85 0.29
C GLU A 66 3.13 9.06 0.81
N GLU A 67 3.81 10.16 1.13
CA GLU A 67 3.19 11.42 1.59
C GLU A 67 2.27 12.01 0.51
N TYR A 68 2.76 12.09 -0.73
CA TYR A 68 1.96 12.53 -1.87
C TYR A 68 0.69 11.69 -2.01
N SER A 69 0.85 10.36 -2.01
CA SER A 69 -0.26 9.42 -2.24
C SER A 69 -1.27 9.46 -1.10
N ALA A 70 -0.83 9.57 0.16
CA ALA A 70 -1.72 9.71 1.30
C ALA A 70 -2.62 10.96 1.19
N ARG A 71 -2.05 12.10 0.79
CA ARG A 71 -2.82 13.33 0.55
C ARG A 71 -3.85 13.16 -0.56
N ILE A 72 -3.46 12.56 -1.69
CA ILE A 72 -4.38 12.35 -2.82
C ILE A 72 -5.50 11.36 -2.45
N LEU A 73 -5.17 10.23 -1.84
CA LEU A 73 -6.17 9.23 -1.43
C LEU A 73 -7.14 9.79 -0.40
N LYS A 74 -6.66 10.60 0.55
CA LYS A 74 -7.52 11.33 1.49
C LYS A 74 -8.45 12.31 0.79
N SER A 75 -7.93 13.11 -0.14
CA SER A 75 -8.73 14.04 -0.95
C SER A 75 -9.81 13.30 -1.76
N ILE A 76 -9.49 12.15 -2.37
CA ILE A 76 -10.46 11.31 -3.07
C ILE A 76 -11.56 10.85 -2.10
N ARG A 77 -11.20 10.45 -0.88
CA ARG A 77 -12.17 10.02 0.14
C ARG A 77 -13.16 11.13 0.46
N GLU A 78 -12.65 12.29 0.81
CA GLU A 78 -13.43 13.47 1.21
C GLU A 78 -14.31 14.00 0.06
N ASN A 79 -13.76 14.10 -1.15
CA ASN A 79 -14.44 14.66 -2.32
C ASN A 79 -15.36 13.69 -3.06
N SER A 80 -15.53 12.45 -2.60
CA SER A 80 -16.50 11.52 -3.19
C SER A 80 -17.64 11.10 -2.26
N LYS A 81 -17.81 11.83 -1.15
CA LYS A 81 -19.03 11.78 -0.34
C LYS A 81 -20.23 12.21 -1.18
N GLY A 82 -21.35 11.48 -1.09
CA GLY A 82 -22.56 11.85 -1.81
C GLY A 82 -22.57 11.54 -3.31
N LEU A 83 -21.45 11.10 -3.89
CA LEU A 83 -21.38 10.79 -5.33
C LEU A 83 -21.99 9.42 -5.66
N SER A 84 -22.57 9.31 -6.86
CA SER A 84 -23.07 8.05 -7.43
C SER A 84 -21.92 7.08 -7.75
N PHE A 85 -22.25 5.79 -7.90
CA PHE A 85 -21.29 4.78 -8.34
C PHE A 85 -20.81 5.08 -9.77
N GLY A 86 -19.51 4.96 -10.02
CA GLY A 86 -18.94 5.16 -11.35
C GLY A 86 -17.49 5.64 -11.32
N PRO A 87 -16.84 5.72 -12.50
CA PRO A 87 -15.50 6.28 -12.61
C PRO A 87 -15.53 7.79 -12.31
N LYS A 88 -14.57 8.25 -11.52
CA LYS A 88 -14.32 9.68 -11.30
C LYS A 88 -12.95 10.01 -11.87
N ILE A 89 -12.93 10.88 -12.87
CA ILE A 89 -11.69 11.48 -13.36
C ILE A 89 -11.28 12.53 -12.34
N MET A 90 -10.04 12.45 -11.89
CA MET A 90 -9.45 13.40 -10.96
C MET A 90 -8.47 14.26 -11.75
N ASP A 91 -8.78 15.55 -11.87
CA ASP A 91 -7.84 16.53 -12.39
C ASP A 91 -6.74 16.79 -11.34
N ASP A 92 -5.55 17.22 -11.77
CA ASP A 92 -4.40 17.57 -10.92
C ASP A 92 -3.77 16.41 -10.09
N VAL A 93 -4.00 15.16 -10.50
CA VAL A 93 -3.28 13.99 -9.94
C VAL A 93 -2.10 13.61 -10.81
N ASP A 94 -0.92 13.57 -10.19
CA ASP A 94 0.29 13.00 -10.77
C ASP A 94 0.19 11.47 -10.71
N LYS A 95 -0.37 10.90 -11.78
CA LYS A 95 -0.58 9.46 -11.94
C LYS A 95 0.73 8.66 -11.84
N GLU A 96 1.85 9.25 -12.23
CA GLU A 96 3.14 8.59 -12.19
C GLU A 96 3.60 8.42 -10.74
N LYS A 97 3.48 9.46 -9.91
CA LYS A 97 3.76 9.35 -8.47
C LYS A 97 2.90 8.29 -7.78
N ILE A 98 1.61 8.21 -8.13
CA ILE A 98 0.70 7.19 -7.58
C ILE A 98 1.14 5.77 -7.99
N ALA A 99 1.50 5.57 -9.26
CA ALA A 99 1.96 4.29 -9.74
C ALA A 99 3.29 3.89 -9.07
N ARG A 100 4.28 4.80 -9.01
CA ARG A 100 5.56 4.56 -8.35
C ARG A 100 5.41 4.29 -6.85
N PHE A 101 4.47 4.95 -6.19
CA PHE A 101 4.10 4.63 -4.80
C PHE A 101 3.64 3.18 -4.65
N CYS A 102 2.72 2.73 -5.51
CA CYS A 102 2.21 1.36 -5.49
C CYS A 102 3.32 0.33 -5.72
N VAL A 103 4.21 0.62 -6.67
CA VAL A 103 5.41 -0.19 -6.95
C VAL A 103 6.38 -0.19 -5.76
N GLY A 104 6.54 0.94 -5.07
CA GLY A 104 7.37 1.05 -3.86
C GLY A 104 6.91 0.11 -2.74
N ILE A 105 5.60 -0.04 -2.55
CA ILE A 105 5.04 -1.04 -1.62
C ILE A 105 5.43 -2.46 -2.09
N LEU A 106 5.21 -2.80 -3.36
CA LEU A 106 5.57 -4.12 -3.89
C LEU A 106 7.08 -4.42 -3.73
N TRP A 107 7.92 -3.43 -3.99
CA TRP A 107 9.36 -3.53 -3.77
C TRP A 107 9.68 -3.88 -2.32
N LYS A 108 9.16 -3.12 -1.34
CA LYS A 108 9.38 -3.38 0.09
C LYS A 108 8.96 -4.80 0.48
N TYR A 109 7.80 -5.24 0.01
CA TYR A 109 7.31 -6.60 0.24
C TYR A 109 8.09 -7.69 -0.51
N SER A 110 8.83 -7.35 -1.56
CA SER A 110 9.69 -8.33 -2.25
C SER A 110 11.02 -8.58 -1.55
N ILE A 111 11.48 -7.65 -0.71
CA ILE A 111 12.78 -7.71 -0.01
C ILE A 111 12.66 -7.95 1.49
N THR A 112 11.45 -7.91 2.04
CA THR A 112 11.17 -8.21 3.45
C THR A 112 11.33 -9.71 3.77
N GLN A 113 11.15 -10.06 5.04
CA GLN A 113 11.19 -11.44 5.53
C GLN A 113 9.82 -12.13 5.42
N GLU A 114 9.81 -13.47 5.32
CA GLU A 114 8.59 -14.28 5.14
C GLU A 114 7.52 -14.00 6.21
N GLN A 115 7.94 -13.85 7.48
CA GLN A 115 7.00 -13.56 8.58
C GLN A 115 6.29 -12.20 8.45
N TYR A 116 6.76 -11.32 7.56
CA TYR A 116 6.14 -10.03 7.27
C TYR A 116 5.32 -10.05 5.97
N GLY A 117 5.12 -11.21 5.37
CA GLY A 117 4.29 -11.39 4.17
C GLY A 117 5.07 -11.15 2.88
N LYS A 118 6.32 -11.62 2.80
CA LYS A 118 7.15 -11.47 1.61
C LYS A 118 6.43 -11.97 0.36
N ILE A 119 6.53 -11.23 -0.74
CA ILE A 119 5.97 -11.61 -2.05
C ILE A 119 7.07 -11.93 -3.06
N ASN A 120 6.75 -12.82 -4.00
CA ASN A 120 7.60 -13.10 -5.14
C ASN A 120 7.19 -12.26 -6.35
N LEU A 121 8.14 -11.51 -6.93
CA LEU A 121 7.94 -10.72 -8.16
C LEU A 121 8.32 -11.50 -9.43
N TYR A 122 8.71 -12.77 -9.30
CA TYR A 122 8.98 -13.71 -10.38
C TYR A 122 9.90 -13.16 -11.48
N GLY A 123 11.02 -12.57 -11.06
CA GLY A 123 12.04 -12.01 -11.94
C GLY A 123 11.98 -10.49 -12.13
N PHE A 124 10.86 -9.83 -11.82
CA PHE A 124 10.67 -8.39 -12.01
C PHE A 124 11.22 -7.54 -10.85
N GLN A 125 12.00 -8.13 -9.95
CA GLN A 125 12.38 -7.47 -8.71
C GLN A 125 13.24 -6.21 -8.94
N ASP A 126 14.21 -6.26 -9.87
CA ASP A 126 15.00 -5.07 -10.22
C ASP A 126 14.19 -4.02 -11.01
N ASP A 127 13.34 -4.43 -11.95
CA ASP A 127 12.48 -3.50 -12.69
C ASP A 127 11.54 -2.74 -11.74
N VAL A 128 10.89 -3.45 -10.81
CA VAL A 128 10.04 -2.88 -9.77
C VAL A 128 10.83 -1.91 -8.89
N ARG A 129 12.06 -2.25 -8.49
CA ARG A 129 12.95 -1.32 -7.77
C ARG A 129 13.20 -0.06 -8.59
N ARG A 130 13.61 -0.21 -9.85
CA ARG A 130 13.97 0.93 -10.71
C ARG A 130 12.77 1.83 -10.98
N ILE A 131 11.57 1.26 -11.17
CA ILE A 131 10.34 2.03 -11.27
C ILE A 131 10.02 2.74 -9.94
N ALA A 132 10.16 2.10 -8.78
CA ALA A 132 9.87 2.75 -7.49
C ALA A 132 10.78 3.98 -7.23
N TYR A 133 12.03 3.94 -7.68
CA TYR A 133 13.04 4.97 -7.46
C TYR A 133 13.25 5.93 -8.63
N SER A 134 12.37 5.90 -9.65
CA SER A 134 12.50 6.75 -10.85
C SER A 134 13.81 6.55 -11.63
N GLU A 135 14.37 5.33 -11.58
CA GLU A 135 15.54 4.88 -12.34
C GLU A 135 15.14 4.16 -13.66
N MET A 136 13.82 4.08 -13.91
CA MET A 136 13.19 3.55 -15.12
C MET A 136 11.84 4.25 -15.31
N ASP A 137 11.46 4.54 -16.55
CA ASP A 137 10.10 4.95 -16.90
C ASP A 137 9.11 3.81 -16.62
N ILE A 138 7.83 4.14 -16.43
CA ILE A 138 6.81 3.11 -16.25
C ILE A 138 6.61 2.40 -17.60
N PRO A 139 6.90 1.10 -17.70
CA PRO A 139 6.83 0.39 -18.96
C PRO A 139 5.38 -0.02 -19.27
N GLU A 140 5.06 -0.20 -20.56
CA GLU A 140 3.70 -0.54 -21.03
C GLU A 140 3.15 -1.86 -20.47
N TRP A 141 4.01 -2.76 -19.98
CA TRP A 141 3.60 -4.03 -19.37
C TRP A 141 3.14 -3.88 -17.91
N PHE A 142 3.32 -2.71 -17.30
CA PHE A 142 2.96 -2.44 -15.91
C PHE A 142 1.83 -1.41 -15.84
N ASP A 143 0.80 -1.71 -15.05
CA ASP A 143 -0.33 -0.80 -14.83
C ASP A 143 -0.86 -0.91 -13.40
N VAL A 144 -1.54 0.15 -12.94
CA VAL A 144 -2.11 0.27 -11.59
C VAL A 144 -3.57 0.66 -11.70
N ALA A 145 -4.43 -0.20 -11.15
CA ALA A 145 -5.84 0.11 -10.96
C ALA A 145 -6.13 0.38 -9.48
N LEU A 146 -6.72 1.53 -9.18
CA LEU A 146 -7.16 1.90 -7.85
C LEU A 146 -8.68 1.81 -7.75
N PHE A 147 -9.16 1.10 -6.73
CA PHE A 147 -10.58 0.94 -6.45
C PHE A 147 -10.89 1.50 -5.07
N ARG A 148 -11.86 2.41 -5.00
CA ARG A 148 -12.51 2.77 -3.75
C ARG A 148 -13.76 1.91 -3.60
N LEU A 149 -13.72 1.01 -2.64
CA LEU A 149 -14.91 0.28 -2.21
C LEU A 149 -15.66 1.17 -1.20
N ARG A 150 -16.97 1.29 -1.38
CA ARG A 150 -17.86 2.01 -0.46
C ARG A 150 -18.97 1.07 -0.03
N THR A 151 -19.35 1.09 1.25
CA THR A 151 -20.56 0.36 1.69
C THR A 151 -21.80 1.24 1.63
N HIS A 152 -21.66 2.56 1.77
CA HIS A 152 -22.75 3.52 1.69
C HIS A 152 -22.36 4.84 1.01
N VAL A 153 -23.34 5.71 0.79
CA VAL A 153 -23.16 6.95 0.00
C VAL A 153 -22.28 7.99 0.68
N GLN A 154 -22.29 8.01 2.01
CA GLN A 154 -21.49 8.92 2.84
C GLN A 154 -20.18 8.30 3.38
N ASP A 155 -19.78 7.12 2.89
CA ASP A 155 -18.65 6.37 3.44
C ASP A 155 -17.33 7.06 3.11
N ASP A 156 -16.70 7.66 4.12
CA ASP A 156 -15.34 8.21 4.12
C ASP A 156 -14.41 7.47 5.08
N GLY A 157 -14.86 6.33 5.60
CA GLY A 157 -14.18 5.57 6.64
C GLY A 157 -12.98 4.81 6.13
N VAL A 158 -12.08 4.51 7.06
CA VAL A 158 -10.85 3.77 6.84
C VAL A 158 -10.64 2.88 8.06
N PHE A 159 -10.81 1.56 7.91
CA PHE A 159 -10.87 0.64 9.04
C PHE A 159 -9.84 -0.48 8.98
N ALA A 160 -9.30 -0.79 7.81
CA ALA A 160 -8.24 -1.79 7.68
C ALA A 160 -7.27 -1.53 6.53
N TYR A 161 -6.05 -2.01 6.68
CA TYR A 161 -5.11 -2.18 5.57
C TYR A 161 -4.79 -3.66 5.36
N ARG A 162 -4.24 -3.99 4.20
CA ARG A 162 -3.83 -5.38 3.88
C ARG A 162 -2.51 -5.36 3.11
N ALA A 163 -1.60 -6.25 3.51
CA ALA A 163 -0.38 -6.52 2.77
C ALA A 163 -0.68 -6.99 1.32
N PRO A 164 0.24 -6.82 0.37
CA PRO A 164 0.08 -7.34 -0.98
C PRO A 164 -0.19 -8.85 -0.99
N LEU A 165 -1.27 -9.24 -1.65
CA LEU A 165 -1.57 -10.61 -2.01
C LEU A 165 -1.31 -10.82 -3.49
N ILE A 166 -0.73 -11.97 -3.82
CA ILE A 166 -0.50 -12.39 -5.21
C ILE A 166 -1.78 -13.05 -5.73
N ASP A 167 -2.20 -12.63 -6.91
CA ASP A 167 -3.27 -13.25 -7.68
C ASP A 167 -2.81 -13.43 -9.14
N ARG A 168 -3.44 -14.34 -9.87
CA ARG A 168 -3.12 -14.61 -11.27
C ARG A 168 -4.39 -14.84 -12.05
N LYS A 169 -4.63 -14.01 -13.06
CA LYS A 169 -5.79 -14.13 -13.96
C LYS A 169 -5.35 -13.99 -15.40
N ASN A 170 -5.73 -14.94 -16.26
CA ASN A 170 -5.48 -14.89 -17.70
C ASN A 170 -4.03 -14.54 -18.10
N ARG A 171 -3.04 -15.17 -17.42
CA ARG A 171 -1.59 -14.92 -17.59
C ARG A 171 -1.08 -13.56 -17.10
N VAL A 172 -1.94 -12.68 -16.60
CA VAL A 172 -1.56 -11.44 -15.90
C VAL A 172 -1.31 -11.75 -14.43
N ARG A 173 -0.21 -11.22 -13.89
CA ARG A 173 0.08 -11.24 -12.45
C ARG A 173 -0.53 -10.01 -11.82
N LEU A 174 -1.32 -10.22 -10.77
CA LEU A 174 -2.00 -9.16 -10.04
C LEU A 174 -1.44 -9.14 -8.63
N TYR A 175 -1.07 -7.96 -8.15
CA TYR A 175 -0.69 -7.76 -6.76
C TYR A 175 -1.70 -6.80 -6.14
N ARG A 176 -2.44 -7.25 -5.14
CA ARG A 176 -3.51 -6.47 -4.51
C ARG A 176 -3.17 -6.18 -3.07
N PHE A 177 -3.15 -4.92 -2.69
CA PHE A 177 -3.06 -4.47 -1.31
C PHE A 177 -4.18 -3.47 -1.02
N MET A 178 -4.40 -3.16 0.26
CA MET A 178 -5.47 -2.26 0.70
C MET A 178 -4.89 -1.19 1.63
N LEU A 179 -5.25 0.07 1.40
CA LEU A 179 -4.79 1.25 2.16
C LEU A 179 -5.98 1.98 2.80
N GLY A 180 -6.80 1.22 3.53
CA GLY A 180 -8.07 1.68 4.07
C GLY A 180 -9.25 1.09 3.34
N GLY A 181 -9.92 0.14 3.99
CA GLY A 181 -11.21 -0.41 3.58
C GLY A 181 -12.27 -0.24 4.66
N ASP A 182 -13.52 -0.54 4.27
CA ASP A 182 -14.67 -0.58 5.17
C ASP A 182 -14.98 -2.01 5.63
N LEU A 183 -15.43 -2.14 6.88
CA LEU A 183 -16.00 -3.37 7.40
C LEU A 183 -17.45 -3.45 6.90
N SER A 184 -17.70 -4.32 5.92
CA SER A 184 -19.07 -4.83 5.81
C SER A 184 -19.39 -5.51 7.15
N PRO A 185 -20.48 -5.15 7.85
CA PRO A 185 -20.91 -5.94 8.99
C PRO A 185 -21.15 -7.36 8.47
N GLN A 186 -20.36 -8.32 8.93
CA GLN A 186 -20.80 -9.70 8.85
C GLN A 186 -22.12 -9.73 9.61
N ASN A 187 -23.20 -10.09 8.92
CA ASN A 187 -24.50 -10.33 9.52
C ASN A 187 -24.31 -11.36 10.64
N ASN A 188 -24.12 -10.87 11.87
CA ASN A 188 -24.43 -11.62 13.07
C ASN A 188 -25.95 -11.61 13.18
N THR A 189 -26.60 -12.41 12.33
CA THR A 189 -27.89 -12.98 12.68
C THR A 189 -27.66 -13.82 13.92
N LYS A 190 -28.14 -13.28 15.05
CA LYS A 190 -28.45 -14.05 16.25
C LYS A 190 -29.50 -15.12 15.92
#